data_AF-A0ABD0NSM4-F1
#
_entry.id   AF-A0ABD0NSM4-F1
#
_cell.length_a   1.000
_cell.length_b   1.000
_cell.length_c   1.000
_cell.angle_alpha   90.00
_cell.angle_beta   90.00
_cell.angle_gamma   90.00
#
_symmetry.space_group_name_H-M   'P 1'
#
loop_
_entity.id
_entity.type
_entity.pdbx_description
1 polymer ?
#
loop_
_entity_poly.entity_id
_entity_poly.type
_entity_poly.pdbx_seq_one_letter_code
_entity_poly.pdbx_strand_id
1 'polypeptide(L)' 'DFVDCGRGSGLRFESGDPADFRIEADGTVLAARTLQLSDRKGRSLEIKAKDVKSQEQWLVHVNFTQPKQ' A
#
# COMPACT_ATOMS: atom_id res chain seq x y z
N ASP A 1 5.18 -5.12 12.88
CA ASP A 1 3.74 -5.13 13.14
C ASP A 1 3.08 -3.82 12.74
N PHE A 2 1.94 -3.93 12.05
CA PHE A 2 1.02 -2.82 11.86
C PHE A 2 0.03 -2.85 13.03
N VAL A 3 0.01 -1.80 13.86
CA VAL A 3 -0.90 -1.72 15.01
C VAL A 3 -2.19 -1.03 14.56
N ASP A 4 -3.25 -1.82 14.33
CA ASP A 4 -4.58 -1.25 14.19
C ASP A 4 -5.13 -0.92 15.58
N CYS A 5 -5.20 0.38 15.90
CA CYS A 5 -5.76 0.89 17.16
C CYS A 5 -7.29 0.74 17.24
N GLY A 6 -7.92 -0.08 16.41
CA GLY A 6 -9.39 -0.17 16.26
C GLY A 6 -9.99 1.07 15.59
N ARG A 7 -9.16 1.91 14.96
CA ARG A 7 -9.57 3.10 14.18
C ARG A 7 -9.74 2.79 12.69
N GLY A 8 -9.41 1.58 12.24
CA GLY A 8 -9.43 1.17 10.83
C GLY A 8 -10.74 1.43 10.07
N SER A 9 -11.89 1.54 10.75
CA SER A 9 -13.19 1.88 10.14
C SER A 9 -13.28 3.29 9.51
N GLY A 10 -12.25 4.14 9.70
CA GLY A 10 -12.18 5.50 9.16
C GLY A 10 -10.96 5.79 8.28
N LEU A 11 -10.15 4.78 7.92
CA LEU A 11 -8.98 4.98 7.09
C LEU A 11 -9.33 4.88 5.60
N ARG A 12 -8.82 5.83 4.81
CA ARG A 12 -8.81 5.76 3.35
C ARG A 12 -7.39 5.51 2.87
N PHE A 13 -7.26 4.53 1.99
CA PHE A 13 -5.98 4.16 1.40
C PHE A 13 -5.92 4.60 -0.06
N GLU A 14 -4.76 5.08 -0.47
CA GLU A 14 -4.47 5.44 -1.85
C GLU A 14 -3.14 4.80 -2.26
N SER A 15 -3.11 4.21 -3.44
CA SER A 15 -1.90 3.64 -4.05
C SER A 15 -1.27 4.65 -4.99
N GLY A 16 0.06 4.76 -4.97
CA GLY A 16 0.83 5.55 -5.92
C GLY A 16 0.84 4.98 -7.34
N ASP A 17 0.48 3.70 -7.52
CA ASP A 17 0.35 3.02 -8.81
C ASP A 17 -1.02 2.33 -8.93
N PRO A 18 -2.14 3.07 -9.01
CA PRO A 18 -3.51 2.51 -8.95
C PRO A 18 -3.88 1.66 -10.17
N ALA A 19 -3.12 1.76 -11.27
CA ALA A 19 -3.27 0.88 -12.44
C ALA A 19 -2.78 -0.55 -12.18
N ASP A 20 -1.87 -0.70 -11.22
CA ASP A 20 -1.15 -1.94 -10.94
C ASP A 20 -1.46 -2.52 -9.57
N PHE A 21 -1.87 -1.68 -8.61
CA PHE A 21 -2.18 -2.08 -7.25
C PHE A 21 -3.51 -1.52 -6.79
N ARG A 22 -4.20 -2.32 -6.00
CA ARG A 22 -5.42 -1.96 -5.29
C ARG A 22 -5.21 -2.21 -3.80
N ILE A 23 -5.85 -1.38 -2.99
CA ILE A 23 -5.81 -1.50 -1.53
C ILE A 23 -7.24 -1.70 -1.07
N GLU A 24 -7.47 -2.79 -0.34
CA GLU A 24 -8.77 -3.10 0.24
C GLU A 24 -9.01 -2.26 1.50
N ALA A 25 -10.26 -2.24 1.99
CA ALA A 25 -10.66 -1.39 3.11
C ALA A 25 -9.95 -1.73 4.43
N ASP A 26 -9.41 -2.94 4.55
CA ASP A 26 -8.63 -3.42 5.68
C ASP A 26 -7.13 -3.09 5.56
N GLY A 27 -6.70 -2.45 4.46
CA GLY A 27 -5.31 -2.14 4.17
C GLY A 27 -4.56 -3.24 3.42
N THR A 28 -5.21 -4.33 3.01
CA THR A 28 -4.58 -5.38 2.21
C THR A 28 -4.22 -4.85 0.82
N VAL A 29 -2.96 -5.02 0.42
CA VAL A 29 -2.44 -4.56 -0.88
C VAL A 29 -2.39 -5.71 -1.86
N LEU A 30 -3.10 -5.56 -2.98
CA LEU A 30 -3.22 -6.57 -4.03
C LEU A 30 -2.69 -6.05 -5.35
N ALA A 31 -2.06 -6.92 -6.14
CA ALA A 31 -1.75 -6.62 -7.52
C ALA A 31 -3.03 -6.71 -8.37
N ALA A 32 -3.35 -5.65 -9.11
CA ALA A 32 -4.53 -5.58 -9.98
C ALA A 32 -4.35 -6.36 -11.29
N ARG A 33 -3.10 -6.72 -11.63
CA ARG A 33 -2.73 -7.54 -12.78
C ARG A 33 -1.46 -8.33 -12.49
N THR A 34 -1.10 -9.24 -13.38
CA THR A 34 0.21 -9.88 -13.34
C THR A 34 1.31 -8.83 -13.52
N LEU A 35 2.24 -8.79 -12.56
CA LEU A 35 3.37 -7.87 -12.56
C LEU A 35 4.67 -8.66 -12.70
N GLN A 36 5.57 -8.17 -13.55
CA GLN A 36 6.94 -8.67 -13.59
C GLN A 36 7.77 -7.89 -12.57
N LEU A 37 8.28 -8.58 -11.57
CA LEU A 37 9.12 -7.97 -10.51
C LEU A 37 10.40 -7.32 -11.08
N SER A 38 10.92 -7.86 -12.18
CA SER A 38 12.08 -7.33 -12.90
C SER A 38 11.87 -5.88 -13.36
N ASP A 39 10.67 -5.56 -13.86
CA ASP A 39 10.31 -4.22 -14.36
C ASP A 39 10.12 -3.21 -13.22
N ARG A 40 10.01 -3.70 -11.99
CA ARG A 40 9.88 -2.90 -10.77
C ARG A 40 11.14 -2.87 -9.92
N LYS A 41 12.25 -3.43 -10.39
CA LYS A 41 13.52 -3.39 -9.69
C LYS A 41 13.94 -1.93 -9.43
N GLY A 42 14.18 -1.59 -8.16
CA GLY A 42 14.55 -0.23 -7.75
C GLY A 42 13.40 0.77 -7.72
N ARG A 43 12.17 0.35 -8.03
CA ARG A 43 10.96 1.13 -7.76
C ARG A 43 10.38 0.75 -6.40
N SER A 44 9.73 1.71 -5.76
CA SER A 44 8.91 1.49 -4.57
C SER A 44 7.47 1.85 -4.89
N LEU A 45 6.54 1.15 -4.28
CA LEU A 45 5.13 1.52 -4.27
C LEU A 45 4.87 2.44 -3.10
N GLU A 46 4.42 3.65 -3.39
CA GLU A 46 3.93 4.56 -2.36
C GLU A 46 2.49 4.19 -1.98
N ILE A 47 2.24 4.14 -0.68
CA ILE A 47 0.91 3.94 -0.11
C ILE A 47 0.66 5.09 0.85
N LYS A 48 -0.48 5.73 0.67
CA LYS A 48 -0.96 6.78 1.54
C LYS A 48 -2.17 6.29 2.32
N ALA A 49 -2.15 6.47 3.63
CA ALA A 49 -3.30 6.26 4.49
C ALA A 49 -3.75 7.61 5.06
N LYS A 50 -5.06 7.86 5.09
CA LYS A 50 -5.65 9.07 5.67
C LYS A 50 -6.78 8.70 6.61
N ASP A 51 -6.71 9.16 7.86
CA ASP A 51 -7.84 9.08 8.78
C ASP A 51 -8.84 10.18 8.48
N VAL A 52 -10.10 9.81 8.24
CA VAL A 52 -11.14 10.76 7.84
C VAL A 52 -11.59 11.64 9.02
N LYS A 53 -11.44 11.18 10.27
CA LYS A 53 -11.87 11.91 11.48
C LYS A 53 -10.80 12.88 11.96
N SER A 54 -9.56 12.42 12.15
CA SER A 54 -8.45 13.23 12.63
C SER A 54 -7.72 13.99 11.52
N GLN A 55 -7.97 13.65 10.25
CA GLN A 55 -7.23 14.15 9.09
C GLN A 55 -5.73 13.80 9.11
N GLU A 56 -5.31 12.91 10.00
CA GLU A 56 -3.94 12.41 10.05
C GLU A 56 -3.61 11.62 8.79
N GLN A 57 -2.36 11.70 8.38
CA GLN A 57 -1.87 11.06 7.16
C GLN A 57 -0.59 10.30 7.42
N TRP A 58 -0.49 9.13 6.80
CA TRP A 58 0.71 8.30 6.81
C TRP A 58 1.12 7.98 5.39
N LEU A 59 2.43 7.93 5.18
CA LEU A 59 3.04 7.58 3.91
C LEU A 59 3.97 6.39 4.15
N VAL A 60 3.84 5.36 3.33
CA VAL A 60 4.65 4.15 3.40
C VAL A 60 5.20 3.84 2.01
N HIS A 61 6.47 3.45 1.93
CA HIS A 61 7.09 2.97 0.71
C HIS A 61 7.34 1.47 0.78
N VAL A 62 6.74 0.72 -0.12
CA VAL A 62 6.92 -0.73 -0.26
C VAL A 62 7.95 -0.99 -1.35
N ASN A 63 9.09 -1.56 -0.97
CA ASN A 63 10.14 -1.90 -1.92
C ASN A 63 9.90 -3.28 -2.52
N PHE A 64 9.98 -3.39 -3.85
CA PHE A 64 9.93 -4.68 -4.53
C PHE A 64 11.29 -5.37 -4.45
N THR A 65 11.37 -6.49 -3.75
CA THR A 65 12.56 -7.33 -3.68
C THR A 65 12.28 -8.67 -4.34
N GLN A 66 13.26 -9.18 -5.09
CA GLN A 66 13.21 -10.57 -5.53
C GLN A 66 13.60 -11.46 -4.34
N PRO A 67 12.88 -12.56 -4.09
CA PRO A 67 13.33 -13.53 -3.09
C PRO A 67 14.73 -14.00 -3.48
N LYS A 68 15.64 -13.99 -2.51
CA LYS A 68 16.95 -14.64 -2.69
C LYS A 68 16.65 -16.13 -2.87
N GLN A 69 17.01 -16.68 -4.04
CA GLN A 69 17.03 -18.12 -4.27
C GLN A 69 18.00 -18.80 -3.31
#